data_AF-A0A4R4YCD6-F1
#
_entry.id   AF-A0A4R4YCD6-F1
#
_cell.length_a   1.000
_cell.length_b   1.000
_cell.length_c   1.000
_cell.angle_alpha   90.00
_cell.angle_beta   90.00
_cell.angle_gamma   90.00
#
_symmetry.space_group_name_H-M   'P 1'
#
loop_
_entity.id
_entity.type
_entity.pdbx_description
1 polymer ?
#
loop_
_entity_poly.entity_id
_entity_poly.type
_entity_poly.pdbx_seq_one_letter_code
_entity_poly.pdbx_strand_id
1 'polypeptide(L)'
;MRPAETGQRGGAKSECRPAESIDTRGQIKMPTASATPLPGPHQNAELGPVRLAEIKSALAVAKHHPHVYVDVCCWQARYHRNPKRFYQSLRAMLDIAGPRKVLFASGFPAFEKLVDDERWVEVFRSPDPAVLEAAGVTFTDDERALVLAGNARRVLGI
;
A
#
# COMPACT_ATOMS: atom_id res chain seq x y z
N MET A 1 -1.49 2.85 61.97
CA MET A 1 -2.67 3.67 62.32
C MET A 1 -3.34 4.11 61.03
N ARG A 2 -4.54 3.61 60.71
CA ARG A 2 -5.46 4.21 59.71
C ARG A 2 -6.16 5.43 60.36
N PRO A 3 -6.78 6.35 59.60
CA PRO A 3 -8.17 6.20 59.09
C PRO A 3 -8.27 6.40 57.55
N ALA A 4 -9.07 5.64 56.79
CA ALA A 4 -10.53 5.70 56.53
C ALA A 4 -10.93 6.87 55.60
N GLU A 5 -11.11 6.63 54.29
CA GLU A 5 -12.31 6.15 53.56
C GLU A 5 -13.53 7.10 53.55
N THR A 6 -13.81 7.66 52.38
CA THR A 6 -15.16 7.90 51.80
C THR A 6 -14.92 8.08 50.29
N GLY A 7 -15.47 7.34 49.33
CA GLY A 7 -16.62 6.45 49.28
C GLY A 7 -17.64 7.03 48.30
N GLN A 8 -17.71 6.48 47.08
CA GLN A 8 -18.92 6.18 46.27
C GLN A 8 -18.60 6.12 44.76
N ARG A 9 -18.72 4.91 44.18
CA ARG A 9 -19.82 4.46 43.29
C ARG A 9 -19.81 5.22 41.95
N GLY A 10 -19.47 4.58 40.84
CA GLY A 10 -20.17 3.41 40.31
C GLY A 10 -21.07 3.91 39.18
N GLY A 11 -20.77 3.52 37.94
CA GLY A 11 -21.53 3.98 36.79
C GLY A 11 -20.89 3.52 35.50
N ALA A 12 -21.12 2.25 35.15
CA ALA A 12 -20.94 1.75 33.80
C ALA A 12 -21.66 2.69 32.84
N LYS A 13 -20.94 3.29 31.89
CA LYS A 13 -21.59 3.86 30.70
C LYS A 13 -22.02 2.68 29.84
N SER A 14 -23.22 2.17 30.13
CA SER A 14 -24.04 1.52 29.13
C SER A 14 -24.25 2.55 28.01
N GLU A 15 -23.61 2.34 26.87
CA GLU A 15 -24.08 2.99 25.64
C GLU A 15 -25.49 2.49 25.38
N CYS A 16 -26.46 3.33 25.75
CA CYS A 16 -27.84 3.20 25.37
C CYS A 16 -27.91 3.05 23.86
N ARG A 17 -28.62 2.00 23.43
CA ARG A 17 -29.17 1.88 22.08
C ARG A 17 -29.88 3.19 21.71
N PRO A 18 -29.78 3.68 20.47
CA PRO A 18 -30.57 4.84 20.05
C PRO A 18 -32.06 4.48 20.12
N ALA A 19 -32.82 5.36 20.78
CA ALA A 19 -34.27 5.28 20.86
C ALA A 19 -34.89 5.43 19.46
N GLU A 20 -35.72 4.47 19.05
CA GLU A 20 -36.51 4.53 17.83
C GLU A 20 -37.57 5.64 17.95
N SER A 21 -37.47 6.68 17.13
CA SER A 21 -38.54 7.68 17.01
C SER A 21 -39.59 7.20 16.00
N ILE A 22 -40.83 7.05 16.46
CA ILE A 22 -42.01 6.66 15.66
C ILE A 22 -42.77 7.94 15.27
N ASP A 23 -43.20 8.08 14.02
CA ASP A 23 -44.01 9.24 13.60
C ASP A 23 -45.50 9.09 14.00
N THR A 24 -46.28 10.18 13.87
CA THR A 24 -47.70 10.27 14.27
C THR A 24 -48.67 9.32 13.53
N ARG A 25 -48.19 8.44 12.66
CA ARG A 25 -48.94 7.36 12.01
C ARG A 25 -48.42 5.95 12.36
N GLY A 26 -47.54 5.82 13.34
CA GLY A 26 -47.18 4.51 13.92
C GLY A 26 -46.25 3.64 13.06
N GLN A 27 -45.50 4.21 12.11
CA GLN A 27 -44.52 3.47 11.32
C GLN A 27 -43.07 3.73 11.78
N ILE A 28 -42.25 2.68 11.77
CA ILE A 28 -40.81 2.75 12.07
C ILE A 28 -40.11 3.45 10.89
N LYS A 29 -39.50 4.61 11.13
CA LYS A 29 -38.72 5.33 10.13
C LYS A 29 -37.32 4.70 10.03
N MET A 30 -37.14 3.78 9.09
CA MET A 30 -35.80 3.30 8.70
C MET A 30 -34.99 4.48 8.13
N PRO A 31 -33.72 4.67 8.54
CA PRO A 31 -32.85 5.62 7.87
C PRO A 31 -32.69 5.19 6.42
N THR A 32 -32.98 6.10 5.49
CA THR A 32 -32.74 5.90 4.06
C THR A 32 -31.24 5.66 3.87
N ALA A 33 -30.86 4.39 3.69
CA ALA A 33 -29.55 4.03 3.23
C ALA A 33 -29.38 4.69 1.85
N SER A 34 -28.54 5.72 1.80
CA SER A 34 -27.95 6.20 0.56
C SER A 34 -27.25 5.01 -0.08
N ALA A 35 -27.91 4.39 -1.05
CA ALA A 35 -27.35 3.36 -1.88
C ALA A 35 -26.22 3.99 -2.69
N THR A 36 -25.00 3.93 -2.15
CA THR A 36 -23.81 4.15 -2.96
C THR A 36 -23.81 3.01 -4.00
N PRO A 37 -23.79 3.30 -5.31
CA PRO A 37 -23.84 2.25 -6.31
C PRO A 37 -22.63 1.35 -6.13
N LEU A 38 -22.84 0.03 -6.15
CA LEU A 38 -21.74 -0.92 -6.26
C LEU A 38 -20.95 -0.59 -7.53
N PRO A 39 -19.62 -0.45 -7.44
CA PRO A 39 -18.82 -0.14 -8.61
C PRO A 39 -18.90 -1.29 -9.61
N GLY A 40 -19.41 -1.00 -10.81
CA GLY A 40 -19.41 -1.94 -11.93
C GLY A 40 -17.98 -2.35 -12.33
N PRO A 41 -17.81 -3.42 -13.14
CA PRO A 41 -16.53 -4.11 -13.36
C PRO A 41 -15.45 -3.31 -14.11
N HIS A 42 -15.63 -2.00 -14.30
CA HIS A 42 -14.69 -1.12 -15.00
C HIS A 42 -14.37 0.18 -14.25
N GLN A 43 -14.64 0.27 -12.94
CA GLN A 43 -14.20 1.44 -12.18
C GLN A 43 -12.70 1.39 -11.90
N ASN A 44 -11.97 2.16 -12.71
CA ASN A 44 -10.69 2.82 -12.43
C ASN A 44 -10.14 2.50 -11.04
N ALA A 45 -9.13 1.63 -10.98
CA ALA A 45 -8.36 1.37 -9.79
C ALA A 45 -7.57 2.63 -9.41
N GLU A 46 -8.25 3.61 -8.83
CA GLU A 46 -7.59 4.63 -8.06
C GLU A 46 -6.86 3.92 -6.93
N LEU A 47 -5.52 3.97 -6.98
CA LEU A 47 -4.66 3.55 -5.90
C LEU A 47 -4.92 4.45 -4.69
N GLY A 48 -5.97 4.10 -3.93
CA GLY A 48 -6.35 4.79 -2.72
C GLY A 48 -5.27 4.69 -1.63
N PRO A 49 -5.33 5.56 -0.60
CA PRO A 49 -4.37 5.63 0.50
C PRO A 49 -4.20 4.30 1.27
N VAL A 50 -5.20 3.41 1.21
CA VAL A 50 -5.20 2.08 1.85
C VAL A 50 -4.02 1.22 1.38
N ARG A 51 -3.67 1.22 0.09
CA ARG A 51 -2.55 0.41 -0.44
C ARG A 51 -1.16 0.98 -0.15
N LEU A 52 -1.03 2.24 0.27
CA LEU A 52 0.26 2.80 0.69
C LEU A 52 0.58 2.49 2.16
N ALA A 53 -0.44 2.42 3.02
CA ALA A 53 -0.28 2.00 4.42
C ALA A 53 0.11 0.51 4.52
N GLU A 54 -0.46 -0.33 3.65
CA GLU A 54 -0.08 -1.74 3.51
C GLU A 54 1.38 -1.91 3.11
N ILE A 55 1.90 -1.09 2.18
CA ILE A 55 3.30 -1.15 1.76
C ILE A 55 4.23 -0.85 2.93
N LYS A 56 3.95 0.19 3.73
CA LYS A 56 4.79 0.51 4.89
C LYS A 56 4.84 -0.64 5.89
N SER A 57 3.71 -1.29 6.12
CA SER A 57 3.62 -2.44 7.03
C SER A 57 4.38 -3.65 6.48
N ALA A 58 4.23 -3.97 5.18
CA ALA A 58 4.97 -5.04 4.52
C ALA A 58 6.49 -4.79 4.51
N LEU A 59 6.92 -3.55 4.25
CA LEU A 59 8.33 -3.17 4.30
C LEU A 59 8.91 -3.26 5.71
N ALA A 60 8.13 -2.94 6.75
CA ALA A 60 8.55 -3.12 8.13
C ALA A 60 8.78 -4.60 8.47
N VAL A 61 7.90 -5.49 8.00
CA VAL A 61 8.10 -6.95 8.14
C VAL A 61 9.36 -7.39 7.40
N ALA A 62 9.55 -6.98 6.14
CA ALA A 62 10.73 -7.33 5.35
C ALA A 62 12.05 -6.83 5.98
N LYS A 63 12.01 -5.67 6.64
CA LYS A 63 13.14 -5.09 7.38
C LYS A 63 13.53 -5.94 8.60
N HIS A 64 12.56 -6.43 9.36
CA HIS A 64 12.82 -7.17 10.61
C HIS A 64 13.00 -8.68 10.41
N HIS A 65 12.55 -9.24 9.29
CA HIS A 65 12.64 -10.67 9.00
C HIS A 65 13.62 -10.99 7.87
N PRO A 66 14.71 -11.75 8.12
CA PRO A 66 15.78 -11.98 7.14
C PRO A 66 15.34 -12.76 5.89
N HIS A 67 14.28 -13.56 5.98
CA HIS A 67 13.77 -14.39 4.88
C HIS A 67 12.51 -13.83 4.19
N VAL A 68 12.08 -12.62 4.55
CA VAL A 68 10.95 -11.94 3.90
C VAL A 68 11.50 -10.98 2.85
N TYR A 69 10.95 -11.05 1.64
CA TYR A 69 11.29 -10.21 0.49
C TYR A 69 10.02 -9.56 -0.04
N VAL A 70 10.17 -8.45 -0.76
CA VAL A 70 9.06 -7.75 -1.42
C VAL A 70 9.35 -7.66 -2.91
N ASP A 71 8.31 -7.61 -3.73
CA ASP A 71 8.44 -7.43 -5.17
C ASP A 71 7.71 -6.17 -5.66
N VAL A 72 7.99 -5.81 -6.92
CA VAL A 72 7.34 -4.71 -7.63
C VAL A 72 6.27 -5.21 -8.61
N CYS A 73 5.72 -6.41 -8.39
CA CYS A 73 4.62 -6.94 -9.21
C CYS A 73 3.40 -6.02 -9.10
N CYS A 74 2.73 -5.76 -10.22
CA CYS A 74 1.61 -4.83 -10.35
C CYS A 74 1.98 -3.33 -10.24
N TRP A 75 3.27 -2.96 -10.12
CA TRP A 75 3.66 -1.55 -10.01
C TRP A 75 3.67 -0.80 -11.35
N GLN A 76 3.46 -1.50 -12.48
CA GLN A 76 3.28 -0.91 -13.80
C GLN A 76 2.15 0.13 -13.80
N ALA A 77 1.03 -0.15 -13.13
CA ALA A 77 -0.07 0.80 -13.00
C ALA A 77 0.34 2.09 -12.27
N ARG A 78 1.24 1.98 -11.27
CA ARG A 78 1.79 3.15 -10.56
C ARG A 78 2.72 3.94 -11.46
N TYR A 79 3.62 3.25 -12.16
CA TYR A 79 4.55 3.88 -13.09
C TYR A 79 3.80 4.58 -14.22
N HIS A 80 2.87 3.89 -14.89
CA HIS A 80 2.04 4.45 -15.97
C HIS A 80 1.26 5.69 -15.53
N ARG A 81 0.69 5.69 -14.31
CA ARG A 81 -0.07 6.85 -13.80
C ARG A 81 0.83 8.02 -13.42
N ASN A 82 1.96 7.75 -12.76
CA ASN A 82 2.86 8.81 -12.28
C ASN A 82 4.28 8.26 -12.07
N PRO A 83 5.15 8.37 -13.09
CA PRO A 83 6.53 7.89 -13.02
C PRO A 83 7.31 8.51 -11.85
N LYS A 84 7.13 9.81 -11.61
CA LYS A 84 7.76 10.53 -10.49
C LYS A 84 7.45 9.88 -9.14
N ARG A 85 6.15 9.67 -8.84
CA ARG A 85 5.72 9.05 -7.58
C ARG A 85 6.15 7.59 -7.48
N PHE A 86 6.21 6.88 -8.60
CA PHE A 86 6.76 5.54 -8.65
C PHE A 86 8.21 5.52 -8.15
N TYR A 87 9.10 6.35 -8.71
CA TYR A 87 10.51 6.37 -8.30
C TYR A 87 10.70 6.83 -6.85
N GLN A 88 9.90 7.80 -6.38
CA GLN A 88 9.90 8.17 -4.95
C GLN A 88 9.52 7.00 -4.05
N SER A 89 8.52 6.21 -4.46
CA SER A 89 8.07 5.04 -3.71
C SER A 89 9.11 3.92 -3.75
N LEU A 90 9.75 3.69 -4.90
CA LEU A 90 10.83 2.71 -5.04
C LEU A 90 12.03 3.07 -4.16
N ARG A 91 12.46 4.34 -4.16
CA ARG A 91 13.53 4.82 -3.27
C ARG A 91 13.20 4.54 -1.81
N ALA A 92 11.98 4.90 -1.37
CA ALA A 92 11.54 4.64 0.00
C ALA A 92 11.51 3.14 0.34
N MET A 93 11.14 2.26 -0.59
CA MET A 93 11.22 0.80 -0.37
C MET A 93 12.65 0.35 -0.11
N LEU A 94 13.59 0.78 -0.96
CA LEU A 94 15.00 0.42 -0.83
C LEU A 94 15.59 0.96 0.48
N ASP A 95 15.18 2.14 0.92
CA ASP A 95 15.67 2.75 2.16
C ASP A 95 15.09 2.07 3.41
N ILE A 96 13.83 1.60 3.36
CA ILE A 96 13.17 0.96 4.49
C ILE A 96 13.56 -0.52 4.61
N ALA A 97 13.41 -1.29 3.54
CA ALA A 97 13.66 -2.74 3.56
C ALA A 97 15.11 -3.10 3.24
N GLY A 98 15.86 -2.19 2.62
CA GLY A 98 17.20 -2.44 2.10
C GLY A 98 17.16 -2.93 0.65
N PRO A 99 18.16 -2.56 -0.17
CA PRO A 99 18.17 -2.87 -1.61
C PRO A 99 18.26 -4.37 -1.91
N ARG A 100 18.71 -5.19 -0.95
CA ARG A 100 18.77 -6.65 -1.08
C ARG A 100 17.41 -7.35 -0.88
N LYS A 101 16.36 -6.60 -0.54
CA LYS A 101 15.04 -7.16 -0.20
C LYS A 101 13.98 -6.96 -1.28
N VAL A 102 14.29 -6.20 -2.32
CA VAL A 102 13.34 -5.84 -3.38
C VAL A 102 13.61 -6.67 -4.63
N LEU A 103 12.59 -7.36 -5.13
CA LEU A 103 12.64 -8.23 -6.29
C LEU A 103 11.90 -7.61 -7.48
N PHE A 104 12.46 -7.73 -8.68
CA PHE A 104 11.74 -7.47 -9.90
C PHE A 104 10.69 -8.56 -10.16
N ALA A 105 9.51 -8.14 -10.60
CA ALA A 105 8.46 -9.01 -11.10
C ALA A 105 7.62 -8.24 -12.13
N SER A 106 7.32 -8.85 -13.27
CA SER A 106 6.47 -8.25 -14.29
C SER A 106 4.98 -8.54 -14.07
N GLY A 107 4.62 -9.67 -13.47
CA GLY A 107 3.20 -10.04 -13.36
C GLY A 107 2.54 -10.28 -14.73
N PHE A 108 3.34 -10.59 -15.75
CA PHE A 108 2.85 -11.05 -17.04
C PHE A 108 1.88 -12.24 -16.87
N PRO A 109 0.77 -12.30 -17.62
CA PRO A 109 0.33 -11.36 -18.66
C PRO A 109 -0.58 -10.23 -18.17
N ALA A 110 -0.80 -10.10 -16.86
CA ALA A 110 -1.85 -9.23 -16.31
C ALA A 110 -1.61 -7.72 -16.55
N PHE A 111 -0.34 -7.31 -16.68
CA PHE A 111 0.05 -5.88 -16.79
C PHE A 111 0.63 -5.48 -18.14
N GLU A 112 0.75 -6.41 -19.08
CA GLU A 112 1.36 -6.21 -20.40
C GLU A 112 0.74 -5.05 -21.18
N LYS A 113 -0.57 -4.83 -21.03
CA LYS A 113 -1.29 -3.74 -21.72
C LYS A 113 -1.06 -2.35 -21.12
N LEU A 114 -0.49 -2.26 -19.90
CA LEU A 114 -0.22 -0.99 -19.24
C LEU A 114 1.20 -0.52 -19.50
N VAL A 115 2.15 -1.43 -19.33
CA VAL A 115 3.57 -1.27 -19.66
C VAL A 115 4.01 -2.65 -20.11
N ASP A 116 4.45 -2.77 -21.35
CA ASP A 116 4.97 -4.02 -21.89
C ASP A 116 6.24 -4.46 -21.12
N ASP A 117 6.52 -5.76 -21.11
CA ASP A 117 7.61 -6.32 -20.33
C ASP A 117 8.99 -5.75 -20.70
N GLU A 118 9.24 -5.45 -21.98
CA GLU A 118 10.49 -4.82 -22.43
C GLU A 118 10.64 -3.42 -21.82
N ARG A 119 9.59 -2.61 -21.92
CA ARG A 119 9.56 -1.28 -21.33
C ARG A 119 9.67 -1.36 -19.81
N TRP A 120 9.03 -2.35 -19.18
CA TRP A 120 9.08 -2.52 -17.73
C TRP A 120 10.49 -2.85 -17.24
N VAL A 121 11.25 -3.66 -17.98
CA VAL A 121 12.68 -3.89 -17.71
C VAL A 121 13.47 -2.58 -17.83
N GLU A 122 13.22 -1.79 -18.87
CA GLU A 122 13.94 -0.53 -19.10
C GLU A 122 13.71 0.52 -18.02
N VAL A 123 12.54 0.51 -17.35
CA VAL A 123 12.26 1.37 -16.19
C VAL A 123 13.30 1.20 -15.08
N PHE A 124 13.84 -0.01 -14.91
CA PHE A 124 14.88 -0.28 -13.90
C PHE A 124 16.29 -0.24 -14.49
N ARG A 125 16.47 -0.70 -15.73
CA ARG A 125 17.79 -0.76 -16.37
C ARG A 125 18.33 0.64 -16.67
N SER A 126 17.51 1.47 -17.31
CA SER A 126 17.88 2.78 -17.82
C SER A 126 16.76 3.81 -17.53
N PRO A 127 16.55 4.16 -16.25
CA PRO A 127 15.53 5.13 -15.87
C PRO A 127 15.80 6.49 -16.51
N ASP A 128 14.75 7.17 -16.95
CA ASP A 128 14.83 8.52 -17.52
C ASP A 128 15.40 9.51 -16.48
N PRO A 129 16.58 10.12 -16.74
CA PRO A 129 17.22 11.05 -15.82
C PRO A 129 16.34 12.25 -15.44
N ALA A 130 15.55 12.77 -16.38
CA ALA A 130 14.68 13.92 -16.12
C ALA A 130 13.57 13.56 -15.13
N VAL A 131 13.07 12.32 -15.18
CA VAL A 131 12.06 11.84 -14.23
C VAL A 131 12.67 11.61 -12.85
N LEU A 132 13.90 11.08 -12.78
CA LEU A 132 14.62 10.91 -11.52
C LEU A 132 14.91 12.25 -10.84
N GLU A 133 15.38 13.24 -11.61
CA GLU A 133 15.61 14.61 -11.15
C GLU A 133 14.30 15.23 -10.63
N ALA A 134 13.22 15.16 -11.40
CA ALA A 134 11.91 15.66 -10.98
C ALA A 134 11.37 14.95 -9.72
N ALA A 135 11.75 13.69 -9.51
CA ALA A 135 11.43 12.90 -8.31
C ALA A 135 12.33 13.25 -7.12
N GLY A 136 13.49 13.86 -7.34
CA GLY A 136 14.49 14.16 -6.31
C GLY A 136 15.15 12.90 -5.76
N VAL A 137 15.34 11.87 -6.59
CA VAL A 137 15.91 10.59 -6.18
C VAL A 137 17.04 10.16 -7.12
N THR A 138 17.95 9.36 -6.58
CA THR A 138 19.01 8.70 -7.33
C THR A 138 19.07 7.21 -6.98
N PHE A 139 19.58 6.42 -7.93
CA PHE A 139 19.80 4.99 -7.76
C PHE A 139 21.20 4.66 -8.25
N THR A 140 21.96 3.94 -7.44
CA THR A 140 23.26 3.41 -7.85
C THR A 140 23.08 2.28 -8.87
N ASP A 141 24.11 2.01 -9.66
CA ASP A 141 24.09 0.91 -10.63
C ASP A 141 23.90 -0.44 -9.92
N ASP A 142 24.51 -0.60 -8.75
CA ASP A 142 24.37 -1.78 -7.90
C ASP A 142 22.93 -1.99 -7.42
N GLU A 143 22.23 -0.93 -6.99
CA GLU A 143 20.84 -1.02 -6.59
C GLU A 143 19.94 -1.46 -7.76
N ARG A 144 20.15 -0.88 -8.94
CA ARG A 144 19.38 -1.25 -10.13
C ARG A 144 19.65 -2.69 -10.55
N ALA A 145 20.91 -3.11 -10.55
CA ALA A 145 21.31 -4.49 -10.86
C ALA A 145 20.75 -5.50 -9.84
N LEU A 146 20.77 -5.16 -8.55
CA LEU A 146 20.18 -5.99 -7.49
C LEU A 146 18.68 -6.17 -7.67
N VAL A 147 17.94 -5.08 -7.90
CA VAL A 147 16.48 -5.14 -8.08
C VAL A 147 16.13 -5.94 -9.34
N LEU A 148 16.78 -5.65 -10.47
CA LEU A 148 16.42 -6.20 -11.77
C LEU A 148 16.63 -7.73 -11.86
N ALA A 149 17.72 -8.24 -11.30
CA ALA A 149 18.02 -9.67 -11.35
C ALA A 149 18.85 -10.20 -10.17
N GLY A 150 19.75 -9.38 -9.60
CA GLY A 150 20.72 -9.84 -8.60
C GLY A 150 20.09 -10.45 -7.35
N ASN A 151 18.96 -9.90 -6.88
CA ASN A 151 18.25 -10.43 -5.73
C ASN A 151 17.53 -11.74 -6.05
N ALA A 152 16.86 -11.84 -7.21
CA ALA A 152 16.22 -13.08 -7.63
C ALA A 152 17.26 -14.20 -7.77
N ARG A 153 18.41 -13.91 -8.40
CA ARG A 153 19.56 -14.82 -8.49
C ARG A 153 20.00 -15.34 -7.12
N ARG A 154 20.23 -14.42 -6.19
CA ARG A 154 20.72 -14.75 -4.84
C ARG A 154 19.70 -15.53 -4.01
N VAL A 155 18.42 -15.20 -4.11
CA VAL A 155 17.35 -15.78 -3.26
C VAL A 155 16.83 -17.08 -3.83
N LEU A 156 16.71 -17.20 -5.16
CA LEU A 156 16.13 -18.36 -5.84
C LEU A 156 17.18 -19.35 -6.35
N GLY A 157 18.47 -18.99 -6.34
CA GLY A 157 19.57 -19.89 -6.74
C GLY A 157 19.64 -20.16 -8.24
N ILE A 158 19.29 -19.16 -9.06
CA ILE A 158 19.28 -19.24 -10.54
C ILE A 158 20.48 -18.55 -11.20
#